data_AF-A0A2A3MNK4-F1
#
_entry.id   AF-A0A2A3MNK4-F1
#
_cell.length_a   1.000
_cell.length_b   1.000
_cell.length_c   1.000
_cell.angle_alpha   90.00
_cell.angle_beta   90.00
_cell.angle_gamma   90.00
#
_symmetry.space_group_name_H-M   'P 1'
#
loop_
_entity.id
_entity.type
_entity.pdbx_description
1 polymer ?
#
loop_
_entity_poly.entity_id
_entity_poly.type
_entity_poly.pdbx_seq_one_letter_code
_entity_poly.pdbx_strand_id
1 'polypeptide(L)' 'MRYKTLADPLRVTTCHCHFCQRATGSAYMVEPIFRVVDLRVTQGSPSTYNHRSKGSGKLV' A
#
# COMPACT_ATOMS: atom_id res chain seq x y z
N MET A 1 -11.77 3.04 -9.58
CA MET A 1 -11.31 1.72 -9.10
C MET A 1 -12.21 1.28 -7.95
N ARG A 2 -12.65 0.02 -7.91
CA ARG A 2 -13.32 -0.58 -6.74
C ARG A 2 -12.70 -1.94 -6.42
N TYR A 3 -12.55 -2.22 -5.14
CA TYR A 3 -12.02 -3.48 -4.62
C TYR A 3 -12.67 -3.80 -3.27
N LYS A 4 -12.52 -5.05 -2.84
CA LYS A 4 -12.90 -5.54 -1.51
C LYS A 4 -11.84 -6.50 -0.97
N THR A 5 -11.77 -6.61 0.35
CA THR A 5 -11.01 -7.64 1.05
C THR A 5 -11.96 -8.69 1.62
N LEU A 6 -11.52 -9.95 1.66
CA LEU A 6 -12.32 -11.08 2.14
C LEU A 6 -11.96 -11.54 3.56
N ALA A 7 -10.91 -10.93 4.14
CA ALA A 7 -10.41 -11.21 5.48
C ALA A 7 -9.84 -9.93 6.10
N ASP A 8 -9.62 -9.98 7.41
CA ASP A 8 -8.92 -8.93 8.16
C ASP A 8 -7.44 -8.80 7.72
N PRO A 9 -6.82 -7.63 7.92
CA PRO A 9 -5.41 -7.45 7.61
C PRO A 9 -4.52 -8.32 8.51
N LEU A 10 -3.44 -8.85 7.96
CA LEU A 10 -2.42 -9.59 8.70
C LEU A 10 -1.67 -8.69 9.69
N ARG A 11 -1.43 -7.44 9.29
CA ARG A 11 -0.88 -6.39 10.14
C ARG A 11 -1.34 -5.03 9.66
N VAL A 12 -1.31 -4.07 10.58
CA VAL A 12 -1.43 -2.65 10.26
C VAL A 12 -0.14 -1.97 10.71
N THR A 13 0.49 -1.22 9.80
CA THR A 13 1.73 -0.49 10.07
C THR A 13 1.49 1.01 9.89
N THR A 14 1.96 1.81 10.85
CA THR A 14 2.03 3.27 10.70
C THR A 14 3.45 3.67 10.29
N CYS A 15 3.62 4.22 9.09
CA CYS A 15 4.93 4.57 8.55
C CYS A 15 5.12 6.09 8.45
N HIS A 16 6.24 6.57 8.98
CA HIS A 16 6.60 8.00 9.03
C HIS A 16 7.69 8.40 8.03
N CYS A 17 8.04 7.55 7.05
CA CYS A 17 9.08 7.91 6.11
C CYS A 17 8.59 8.99 5.13
N HIS A 18 9.52 9.80 4.60
CA HIS A 18 9.19 10.87 3.66
C HIS A 18 8.51 10.38 2.38
N PHE A 19 8.75 9.15 1.96
CA PHE A 19 8.01 8.57 0.83
C PHE A 19 6.52 8.41 1.18
N CYS A 20 6.21 7.78 2.32
CA CYS A 20 4.84 7.56 2.78
C CYS A 20 4.10 8.89 3.04
N GLN A 21 4.80 9.88 3.59
CA GLN A 21 4.27 11.24 3.75
C GLN A 21 3.90 11.87 2.40
N ARG A 22 4.81 11.80 1.41
CA ARG A 22 4.56 12.34 0.06
C ARG A 22 3.46 11.60 -0.68
N ALA A 23 3.37 10.29 -0.54
CA ALA A 23 2.37 9.46 -1.21
C ALA A 23 0.95 9.75 -0.71
N THR A 24 0.79 10.08 0.58
CA THR A 24 -0.51 10.32 1.22
C THR A 24 -0.83 11.80 1.43
N GLY A 25 0.14 12.70 1.31
CA GLY A 25 0.02 14.11 1.69
C GLY A 25 -0.13 14.34 3.20
N SER A 26 0.05 13.29 4.01
CA SER A 26 -0.16 13.31 5.47
C SER A 26 1.17 13.19 6.24
N ALA A 27 1.12 13.34 7.57
CA ALA A 27 2.30 13.18 8.43
C ALA A 27 2.82 11.71 8.49
N TYR A 28 1.98 10.75 8.12
CA TYR A 28 2.27 9.32 8.07
C TYR A 28 1.28 8.59 7.15
N MET A 29 1.61 7.34 6.82
CA MET A 29 0.71 6.40 6.14
C MET A 29 0.26 5.31 7.11
N VAL A 30 -1.02 4.95 7.06
CA VAL A 30 -1.55 3.75 7.69
C VAL A 30 -1.69 2.68 6.61
N GLU A 31 -0.92 1.60 6.75
CA GLU A 31 -0.83 0.53 5.76
C GLU A 31 -1.35 -0.79 6.33
N PRO A 32 -2.59 -1.20 6.01
CA PRO A 32 -3.08 -2.54 6.28
C PRO A 32 -2.59 -3.51 5.20
N ILE A 33 -1.87 -4.56 5.63
CA ILE A 33 -1.33 -5.59 4.74
C ILE A 33 -2.28 -6.80 4.72
N PHE A 34 -2.71 -7.21 3.53
CA PHE A 34 -3.57 -8.37 3.31
C PHE A 34 -2.83 -9.45 2.50
N ARG A 35 -3.29 -10.70 2.59
CA ARG A 35 -2.86 -11.71 1.62
C ARG A 35 -3.45 -11.39 0.25
N VAL A 36 -2.68 -11.62 -0.80
CA VAL A 36 -3.13 -11.41 -2.19
C VAL A 36 -4.39 -12.22 -2.50
N VAL A 37 -4.50 -13.43 -1.96
CA VAL A 37 -5.67 -14.31 -2.15
C VAL A 37 -6.98 -13.70 -1.62
N ASP A 38 -6.89 -12.80 -0.63
CA ASP A 38 -8.03 -12.16 0.01
C ASP A 38 -8.40 -10.81 -0.65
N LEU A 39 -7.62 -10.31 -1.62
CA LEU A 39 -7.94 -9.11 -2.39
C LEU A 39 -8.76 -9.45 -3.64
N ARG A 40 -9.85 -8.71 -3.86
CA ARG A 40 -10.66 -8.80 -5.08
C ARG A 40 -10.90 -7.42 -5.66
N VAL A 41 -10.39 -7.17 -6.87
CA VAL A 41 -10.76 -5.99 -7.66
C VAL A 41 -12.12 -6.25 -8.28
N THR A 42 -13.11 -5.41 -7.95
CA THR A 42 -14.49 -5.58 -8.41
C THR A 42 -14.82 -4.67 -9.59
N GLN A 43 -14.05 -3.60 -9.82
CA GLN A 43 -14.17 -2.77 -11.01
C GLN A 43 -12.92 -1.97 -11.32
N GLY A 44 -12.54 -1.95 -12.61
CA GLY A 44 -11.36 -1.28 -13.12
C GLY A 44 -10.11 -2.17 -13.05
N SER A 45 -9.01 -1.69 -13.62
CA SER A 45 -7.69 -2.33 -13.51
C SER A 45 -6.70 -1.35 -12.88
N PRO A 46 -5.98 -1.74 -11.82
CA PRO A 46 -4.98 -0.86 -11.21
C PRO A 46 -3.77 -0.72 -12.15
N SER A 47 -3.28 0.52 -12.30
CA SER A 47 -1.93 0.75 -12.82
C SER A 47 -0.91 0.47 -11.73
N THR A 48 0.29 0.02 -12.13
CA THR A 48 1.38 -0.25 -11.21
C THR A 48 2.49 0.79 -11.37
N TYR A 49 3.13 1.13 -10.25
CA TYR A 49 4.28 2.00 -10.20
C TYR A 49 5.29 1.40 -9.21
N ASN A 50 6.54 1.25 -9.64
CA ASN A 50 7.62 0.79 -8.79
C ASN A 50 8.35 2.01 -8.20
N HIS A 51 8.44 2.06 -6.88
CA HIS A 51 9.18 3.08 -6.17
C HIS A 51 10.56 2.56 -5.74
N ARG A 52 11.61 3.32 -6.02
CA ARG A 52 12.94 3.04 -5.47
C ARG A 52 13.12 3.76 -4.13
N SER A 53 13.22 2.98 -3.05
CA SER A 53 13.53 3.49 -1.72
C SER A 53 14.88 4.22 -1.72
N LYS A 54 14.89 5.51 -1.36
CA LYS A 54 16.14 6.29 -1.26
C LYS A 54 17.11 5.73 -0.21
N GLY A 55 16.57 5.20 0.90
CA GLY A 55 17.41 4.71 2.01
C GLY A 55 18.02 3.32 1.73
N SER A 56 17.19 2.37 1.26
CA SER A 56 17.63 0.97 1.08
C SER A 56 17.98 0.59 -0.35
N GLY A 57 17.67 1.44 -1.34
CA GLY A 57 17.82 1.13 -2.76
C GLY A 57 16.82 0.11 -3.32
N LYS A 58 16.00 -0.52 -2.46
CA LYS A 58 15.01 -1.53 -2.84
C LYS A 58 13.93 -0.93 -3.76
N LEU A 59 13.53 -1.72 -4.76
CA LEU A 59 12.34 -1.46 -5.54
C LEU A 59 11.15 -2.07 -4.81
N VAL A 60 10.13 -1.26 -4.54
CA VAL A 60 8.87 -1.63 -3.91
C VAL A 60 7.69 -1.18 -4.76
#